data_AF-A0A7W1J688-F1
#
_entry.id   AF-A0A7W1J688-F1
#
_cell.length_a   1.000
_cell.length_b   1.000
_cell.length_c   1.000
_cell.angle_alpha   90.00
_cell.angle_beta   90.00
_cell.angle_gamma   90.00
#
_symmetry.space_group_name_H-M   'P 1'
#
loop_
_entity.id
_entity.type
_entity.pdbx_description
1 polymer ?
#
loop_
_entity_poly.entity_id
_entity_poly.type
_entity_poly.pdbx_seq_one_letter_code
_entity_poly.pdbx_strand_id
1 'polypeptide(L)'
;MEFLILVFATSFFVVLLSTPSLIKVAILKRLFDAPGDTRKLHTRMIPTIGGIIIFAGTLFSFSLWFPSQKIHDPIQLYNALNDYKFIVSTLLIMFFVGVKDDIIGTAPVKKLVAHVLVGMVLVLMADIRIVGLHGIFGIDIIPYWASVFLSLFSYIVVVNAFNLIDGV
;
A
#
# COMPACT_ATOMS: atom_id res chain seq x y z
N MET A 1 10.57 -11.52 17.02
CA MET A 1 9.43 -10.86 17.69
C MET A 1 9.74 -9.40 18.02
N GLU A 2 10.86 -9.09 18.69
CA GLU A 2 11.24 -7.72 19.08
C GLU A 2 11.19 -6.69 17.94
N PHE A 3 11.73 -7.02 16.77
CA PHE A 3 11.72 -6.12 15.60
C PHE A 3 10.31 -5.77 15.13
N LEU A 4 9.39 -6.73 15.14
CA LEU A 4 8.00 -6.50 14.74
C LEU A 4 7.30 -5.56 15.72
N ILE A 5 7.60 -5.69 17.02
CA ILE A 5 7.08 -4.79 18.06
C ILE A 5 7.62 -3.38 17.84
N LEU A 6 8.91 -3.23 17.53
CA LEU A 6 9.53 -1.93 17.26
C LEU A 6 8.97 -1.29 15.98
N VAL A 7 8.77 -2.08 14.91
CA VAL A 7 8.10 -1.62 13.69
C VAL A 7 6.69 -1.11 14.02
N PHE A 8 5.86 -1.95 14.64
CA PHE A 8 4.51 -1.56 15.02
C PHE A 8 4.49 -0.30 15.90
N ALA A 9 5.26 -0.27 16.98
CA ALA A 9 5.31 0.87 17.90
C ALA A 9 5.75 2.15 17.19
N THR A 10 6.81 2.10 16.39
CA THR A 10 7.27 3.29 15.67
C THR A 10 6.28 3.77 14.62
N SER A 11 5.65 2.87 13.84
CA SER A 11 4.58 3.27 12.92
C SER A 11 3.40 3.91 13.68
N PHE A 12 3.00 3.34 14.81
CA PHE A 12 1.89 3.82 15.62
C PHE A 12 2.17 5.22 16.17
N PHE A 13 3.33 5.42 16.79
CA PHE A 13 3.69 6.74 17.36
C PHE A 13 3.92 7.79 16.27
N VAL A 14 4.55 7.45 15.14
CA VAL A 14 4.72 8.38 14.02
C VAL A 14 3.36 8.83 13.49
N VAL A 15 2.43 7.90 13.29
CA VAL A 15 1.08 8.23 12.83
C VAL A 15 0.34 9.06 13.88
N LEU A 16 0.32 8.62 15.15
CA LEU A 16 -0.37 9.28 16.25
C LEU A 16 0.08 10.73 16.45
N LEU A 17 1.40 10.98 16.43
CA LEU A 17 1.99 12.31 16.65
C LEU A 17 1.89 13.20 15.41
N SER A 18 1.94 12.64 14.20
CA SER A 18 1.87 13.43 12.96
C SER A 18 0.43 13.82 12.60
N THR A 19 -0.56 13.04 13.02
CA THR A 19 -1.98 13.26 12.67
C THR A 19 -2.49 14.65 13.08
N PRO A 20 -2.30 15.13 14.33
CA PRO A 20 -2.76 16.48 14.71
C PRO A 20 -2.11 17.60 13.89
N SER A 21 -0.83 17.46 13.57
CA SER A 21 -0.09 18.45 12.77
C SER A 21 -0.63 18.50 11.33
N LEU A 22 -0.91 17.34 10.73
CA LEU A 22 -1.49 17.30 9.39
C LEU A 22 -2.93 17.84 9.35
N ILE A 23 -3.74 17.54 10.37
CA ILE A 23 -5.09 18.13 10.47
C ILE A 23 -5.00 19.66 10.50
N LYS A 24 -4.06 20.23 11.26
CA LYS A 24 -3.83 21.68 11.27
C LYS A 24 -3.41 22.21 9.89
N VAL A 25 -2.51 21.53 9.19
CA VAL A 25 -2.07 21.92 7.84
C VAL A 25 -3.22 21.85 6.84
N ALA A 26 -4.03 20.79 6.88
CA ALA A 26 -5.23 20.66 6.04
C ALA A 26 -6.18 21.84 6.26
N ILE A 27 -6.39 22.23 7.54
CA ILE A 27 -7.17 23.41 7.92
C ILE A 27 -6.61 24.70 7.33
N LEU A 28 -5.32 24.96 7.55
CA LEU A 28 -4.67 26.19 7.13
C LEU A 28 -4.56 26.34 5.60
N LYS A 29 -4.36 25.23 4.89
CA LYS A 29 -4.22 25.22 3.43
C LYS A 29 -5.54 25.08 2.68
N ARG A 30 -6.68 25.04 3.38
CA ARG A 30 -8.01 24.82 2.81
C ARG A 30 -8.03 23.61 1.86
N LEU A 31 -7.33 22.53 2.23
CA LEU A 31 -7.39 21.26 1.50
C LEU A 31 -8.69 20.55 1.85
N PHE A 32 -9.82 21.21 1.55
CA PHE A 32 -11.18 20.75 1.75
C PHE A 32 -11.99 21.07 0.51
N ASP A 33 -12.96 20.21 0.20
CA ASP A 33 -14.08 20.60 -0.65
C ASP A 33 -14.80 21.77 0.00
N ALA A 34 -14.87 22.91 -0.71
CA ALA A 34 -15.66 24.05 -0.26
C ALA A 34 -17.15 23.65 -0.23
N PRO A 35 -17.89 23.86 0.87
CA PRO A 35 -19.31 23.58 0.92
C PRO A 35 -20.06 24.63 0.07
N GLY A 36 -20.31 24.29 -1.19
CA GLY A 36 -21.01 25.16 -2.15
C GLY A 36 -22.22 24.52 -2.82
N ASP A 37 -22.52 23.25 -2.57
CA ASP A 37 -23.63 22.56 -3.24
C ASP A 37 -24.72 22.17 -2.25
N THR A 38 -25.95 22.57 -2.56
CA THR A 38 -27.15 22.59 -1.70
C THR A 38 -27.72 21.19 -1.39
N ARG A 39 -26.88 20.15 -1.37
CA ARG A 39 -27.29 18.74 -1.33
C ARG A 39 -26.51 17.81 -0.38
N LYS A 40 -25.74 18.28 0.60
CA LYS A 40 -25.04 17.37 1.53
C LYS A 40 -25.23 17.72 3.02
N LEU A 41 -25.77 16.74 3.75
CA LEU A 41 -26.12 16.73 5.18
C LEU A 41 -24.93 16.42 6.12
N HIS A 42 -23.72 16.87 5.79
CA HIS A 42 -22.52 16.63 6.62
C HIS A 42 -21.87 17.94 7.07
N THR A 43 -21.83 18.15 8.41
CA THR A 43 -21.36 19.39 9.07
C THR A 43 -19.85 19.37 9.42
N ARG A 44 -19.11 18.28 9.14
CA ARG A 44 -17.67 18.17 9.44
C ARG A 44 -16.87 17.76 8.21
N MET A 45 -15.89 18.59 7.85
CA MET A 45 -14.88 18.31 6.83
C MET A 45 -13.94 17.21 7.36
N ILE A 46 -13.87 16.07 6.66
CA ILE A 46 -12.93 14.98 6.99
C ILE A 46 -11.73 15.11 6.05
N PRO A 47 -10.49 15.25 6.56
CA PRO A 47 -9.31 15.36 5.70
C PRO A 47 -9.04 14.04 4.98
N THR A 48 -9.06 14.06 3.64
CA THR A 48 -8.68 12.92 2.76
C THR A 48 -7.18 12.57 2.83
N ILE A 49 -6.40 13.31 3.62
CA ILE A 49 -4.94 13.26 3.67
C ILE A 49 -4.43 12.21 4.69
N GLY A 50 -5.32 11.53 5.42
CA GLY A 50 -4.94 10.54 6.44
C GLY A 50 -4.08 9.39 5.89
N GLY A 51 -4.36 8.93 4.67
CA GLY A 51 -3.58 7.90 3.99
C GLY A 51 -2.11 8.28 3.79
N ILE A 52 -1.79 9.57 3.68
CA ILE A 52 -0.41 10.04 3.51
C ILE A 52 0.43 9.78 4.76
N ILE A 53 -0.12 10.02 5.96
CA ILE A 53 0.61 9.75 7.21
C ILE A 53 0.76 8.25 7.41
N ILE A 54 -0.30 7.47 7.14
CA ILE A 54 -0.23 6.01 7.27
C ILE A 54 0.87 5.48 6.36
N PHE A 55 0.91 5.89 5.09
CA PHE A 55 1.97 5.54 4.16
C PHE A 55 3.35 5.95 4.69
N ALA A 56 3.53 7.22 5.07
CA ALA A 56 4.81 7.74 5.53
C ALA A 56 5.30 7.03 6.81
N GLY A 57 4.42 6.82 7.78
CA GLY A 57 4.74 6.12 9.03
C GLY A 57 5.08 4.65 8.83
N THR A 58 4.35 3.97 7.93
CA THR A 58 4.61 2.56 7.59
C THR A 58 5.93 2.41 6.85
N LEU A 59 6.17 3.24 5.82
CA LEU A 59 7.42 3.21 5.05
C LEU A 59 8.61 3.57 5.94
N PHE A 60 8.51 4.65 6.72
CA PHE A 60 9.57 5.08 7.64
C PHE A 60 9.93 3.98 8.64
N SER A 61 8.93 3.39 9.29
CA SER A 61 9.14 2.32 10.26
C SER A 61 9.75 1.06 9.63
N PHE A 62 9.23 0.66 8.47
CA PHE A 62 9.76 -0.48 7.72
C PHE A 62 11.22 -0.29 7.31
N SER A 63 11.59 0.90 6.84
CA SER A 63 12.97 1.26 6.49
C SER A 63 13.87 1.35 7.72
N LEU A 64 13.40 1.95 8.81
CA LEU A 64 14.20 2.19 10.02
C LEU A 64 14.62 0.88 10.70
N TRP A 65 13.71 -0.11 10.73
CA TRP A 65 13.93 -1.38 11.41
C TRP A 65 14.24 -2.54 10.45
N PHE A 66 14.64 -2.25 9.21
CA PHE A 66 15.02 -3.30 8.28
C PHE A 66 16.16 -4.15 8.87
N PRO A 67 16.00 -5.48 9.02
CA PRO A 67 16.87 -6.32 9.86
C PRO A 67 18.20 -6.71 9.18
N SER A 68 18.82 -5.81 8.42
CA SER A 68 20.03 -6.08 7.63
C SER A 68 21.18 -6.65 8.46
N GLN A 69 21.36 -6.18 9.70
CA GLN A 69 22.46 -6.59 10.58
C GLN A 69 22.27 -7.99 11.19
N LYS A 70 21.05 -8.53 11.20
CA LYS A 70 20.76 -9.87 11.76
C LYS A 70 20.87 -10.98 10.72
N ILE A 71 20.92 -10.62 9.44
CA ILE A 71 21.02 -11.57 8.33
C ILE A 71 22.51 -11.79 8.06
N HIS A 72 23.02 -12.93 8.54
CA HIS A 72 24.44 -13.28 8.40
C HIS A 72 24.76 -13.92 7.04
N ASP A 73 23.76 -14.52 6.40
CA ASP A 73 23.92 -15.14 5.07
C ASP A 73 23.82 -14.06 3.97
N PRO A 74 24.89 -13.83 3.18
CA PRO A 74 24.91 -12.83 2.12
C PRO A 74 23.82 -13.03 1.06
N ILE A 75 23.46 -14.30 0.76
CA ILE A 75 22.44 -14.61 -0.26
C ILE A 75 21.06 -14.20 0.26
N GLN A 76 20.75 -14.53 1.51
CA GLN A 76 19.49 -14.12 2.15
C GLN A 76 19.40 -12.60 2.27
N LEU A 77 20.49 -11.92 2.59
CA LEU A 77 20.52 -10.45 2.66
C LEU A 77 20.25 -9.83 1.28
N TYR A 78 20.88 -10.37 0.24
CA TYR A 78 20.65 -9.92 -1.14
C TYR A 78 19.19 -10.07 -1.57
N ASN A 79 18.57 -11.22 -1.29
CA ASN A 79 17.17 -11.47 -1.60
C ASN A 79 16.25 -10.52 -0.81
N ALA A 80 16.47 -10.37 0.50
CA ALA A 80 15.69 -9.46 1.33
C ALA A 80 15.79 -7.99 0.88
N LEU A 81 16.96 -7.55 0.43
CA LEU A 81 17.14 -6.21 -0.14
C LEU A 81 16.45 -6.04 -1.49
N ASN A 82 16.43 -7.09 -2.32
CA ASN A 82 15.66 -7.09 -3.57
C ASN A 82 14.16 -7.01 -3.31
N ASP A 83 13.64 -7.82 -2.38
CA ASP A 83 12.23 -7.77 -1.98
C ASP A 83 11.87 -6.39 -1.45
N TYR A 84 12.70 -5.85 -0.55
CA TYR A 84 12.56 -4.49 -0.03
C TYR A 84 12.49 -3.45 -1.15
N LYS A 85 13.43 -3.51 -2.11
CA LYS A 85 13.48 -2.60 -3.27
C LYS A 85 12.17 -2.65 -4.07
N PHE A 86 11.64 -3.84 -4.36
CA PHE A 86 10.41 -3.97 -5.14
C PHE A 86 9.17 -3.55 -4.35
N ILE A 87 9.09 -3.92 -3.07
CA ILE A 87 8.00 -3.51 -2.16
C ILE A 87 7.97 -1.98 -2.04
N VAL A 88 9.10 -1.32 -1.76
CA VAL A 88 9.14 0.14 -1.64
C VAL A 88 8.79 0.83 -2.96
N SER A 89 9.29 0.32 -4.09
CA SER A 89 9.00 0.89 -5.41
C SER A 89 7.51 0.81 -5.75
N THR A 90 6.89 -0.35 -5.49
CA THR A 90 5.46 -0.58 -5.76
C THR A 90 4.56 0.19 -4.79
N LEU A 91 4.95 0.28 -3.51
CA LEU A 91 4.29 1.13 -2.51
C LEU A 91 4.31 2.61 -2.91
N LEU A 92 5.44 3.12 -3.44
CA LEU A 92 5.54 4.51 -3.92
C LEU A 92 4.61 4.78 -5.12
N ILE A 93 4.57 3.85 -6.09
CA ILE A 93 3.65 3.97 -7.23
C ILE A 93 2.20 4.01 -6.74
N MET A 94 1.82 3.07 -5.87
CA MET A 94 0.49 2.99 -5.28
C MET A 94 0.13 4.25 -4.50
N PHE A 95 1.07 4.80 -3.74
CA PHE A 95 0.91 6.05 -3.01
C PHE A 95 0.58 7.22 -3.94
N PHE A 96 1.34 7.42 -5.02
CA PHE A 96 1.06 8.50 -5.96
C PHE A 96 -0.24 8.31 -6.74
N VAL A 97 -0.60 7.06 -7.07
CA VAL A 97 -1.90 6.75 -7.68
C VAL A 97 -3.03 7.12 -6.73
N GLY A 98 -2.95 6.73 -5.46
CA GLY A 98 -3.93 7.07 -4.42
C GLY A 98 -4.05 8.57 -4.21
N VAL A 99 -2.92 9.26 -3.95
CA VAL A 99 -2.90 10.72 -3.75
C VAL A 99 -3.48 11.46 -4.96
N LYS A 100 -3.17 11.03 -6.18
CA LYS A 100 -3.72 11.65 -7.38
C LYS A 100 -5.24 11.44 -7.48
N ASP A 101 -5.72 10.25 -7.15
CA ASP A 101 -7.14 9.92 -7.13
C ASP A 101 -7.90 10.75 -6.10
N ASP A 102 -7.34 10.91 -4.89
CA ASP A 102 -7.95 11.68 -3.81
C ASP A 102 -8.00 13.19 -4.08
N ILE A 103 -7.03 13.74 -4.84
CA ILE A 103 -6.95 15.19 -5.12
C ILE A 103 -7.71 15.59 -6.39
N ILE A 104 -7.56 14.84 -7.48
CA ILE A 104 -8.04 15.26 -8.83
C ILE A 104 -9.14 14.32 -9.34
N GLY A 105 -9.29 13.14 -8.75
CA GLY A 105 -10.07 12.05 -9.32
C GLY A 105 -9.36 11.43 -10.53
N THR A 106 -9.41 10.10 -10.64
CA THR A 106 -8.90 9.40 -11.81
C THR A 106 -9.95 8.50 -12.45
N ALA A 107 -9.90 8.39 -13.78
CA ALA A 107 -10.78 7.47 -14.50
C ALA A 107 -10.49 6.02 -14.08
N PRO A 108 -11.50 5.16 -13.84
CA PRO A 108 -11.30 3.79 -13.35
C PRO A 108 -10.32 2.97 -14.19
N VAL A 109 -10.35 3.14 -15.51
CA VAL A 109 -9.43 2.45 -16.43
C VAL A 109 -7.97 2.86 -16.19
N LYS A 110 -7.69 4.15 -15.93
CA LYS A 110 -6.32 4.63 -15.67
C LYS A 110 -5.79 4.08 -14.34
N LYS A 111 -6.65 3.99 -13.33
CA LYS A 111 -6.34 3.37 -12.03
C LYS A 111 -6.05 1.88 -12.18
N LEU A 112 -6.88 1.16 -12.94
CA LEU A 112 -6.68 -0.25 -13.23
C LEU A 112 -5.35 -0.51 -13.94
N VAL A 113 -4.98 0.30 -14.95
CA VAL A 113 -3.68 0.19 -15.63
C VAL A 113 -2.53 0.35 -14.63
N ALA A 114 -2.61 1.30 -13.71
CA ALA A 114 -1.58 1.49 -12.69
C ALA A 114 -1.46 0.27 -11.75
N HIS A 115 -2.58 -0.28 -11.29
CA HIS A 115 -2.57 -1.51 -10.49
C HIS A 115 -2.02 -2.70 -11.28
N VAL A 116 -2.39 -2.85 -12.56
CA VAL A 116 -1.82 -3.90 -13.42
C VAL A 116 -0.29 -3.76 -13.50
N LEU A 117 0.24 -2.55 -13.71
CA LEU A 117 1.69 -2.31 -13.73
C LEU A 117 2.35 -2.68 -12.39
N VAL A 118 1.77 -2.29 -11.26
CA VAL A 118 2.27 -2.67 -9.93
C VAL A 118 2.26 -4.19 -9.75
N GLY A 119 1.17 -4.84 -10.12
CA GLY A 119 1.04 -6.29 -10.06
C GLY A 119 2.07 -7.00 -10.96
N MET A 120 2.35 -6.47 -12.14
CA MET A 120 3.42 -7.00 -13.00
C MET A 120 4.80 -6.89 -12.34
N VAL A 121 5.11 -5.77 -11.68
CA VAL A 121 6.37 -5.61 -10.95
C VAL A 121 6.48 -6.64 -9.82
N LEU A 122 5.44 -6.80 -9.01
CA LEU A 122 5.44 -7.78 -7.91
C LEU A 122 5.56 -9.23 -8.42
N VAL A 123 4.79 -9.59 -9.44
CA VAL A 123 4.67 -10.98 -9.88
C VAL A 123 5.81 -11.40 -10.82
N LEU A 124 6.21 -10.54 -11.76
CA LEU A 124 7.20 -10.89 -12.78
C LEU A 124 8.63 -10.48 -12.41
N MET A 125 8.80 -9.34 -11.72
CA MET A 125 10.14 -8.85 -11.39
C MET A 125 10.58 -9.28 -9.98
N ALA A 126 9.68 -9.22 -9.00
CA ALA A 126 9.97 -9.62 -7.63
C ALA A 126 9.72 -11.10 -7.35
N ASP A 127 9.12 -11.84 -8.29
CA ASP A 127 8.68 -13.24 -8.15
C ASP A 127 7.78 -13.48 -6.91
N ILE A 128 7.09 -12.43 -6.44
CA ILE A 128 6.13 -12.50 -5.34
C ILE A 128 4.80 -12.97 -5.93
N ARG A 129 4.59 -14.28 -5.89
CA ARG A 129 3.42 -14.94 -6.50
C ARG A 129 2.92 -16.13 -5.69
N ILE A 130 1.66 -16.45 -5.89
CA ILE A 130 1.00 -17.65 -5.39
C ILE A 130 1.52 -18.83 -6.22
N VAL A 131 2.44 -19.62 -5.65
CA VAL A 131 3.09 -20.77 -6.33
C VAL A 131 2.21 -22.02 -6.31
N GLY A 132 1.24 -22.07 -5.40
CA GLY A 132 0.53 -23.30 -5.08
C GLY A 132 -0.80 -23.07 -4.39
N LEU A 133 -1.64 -24.10 -4.39
CA LEU A 133 -2.94 -24.09 -3.71
C LEU A 133 -2.92 -24.81 -2.35
N HIS A 134 -1.72 -25.19 -1.87
CA HIS A 134 -1.52 -25.81 -0.54
C HIS A 134 -2.43 -27.02 -0.29
N GLY A 135 -2.61 -27.88 -1.30
CA GLY A 135 -3.40 -29.11 -1.19
C GLY A 135 -4.89 -28.93 -1.49
N ILE A 136 -5.38 -27.72 -1.77
CA ILE A 136 -6.74 -27.50 -2.26
C ILE A 136 -6.91 -28.26 -3.60
N PHE A 137 -7.96 -29.09 -3.69
CA PHE A 137 -8.20 -30.03 -4.79
C PHE A 137 -7.07 -31.04 -5.05
N GLY A 138 -6.19 -31.29 -4.06
CA GLY A 138 -5.01 -32.14 -4.23
C GLY A 138 -3.90 -31.49 -5.06
N ILE A 139 -3.94 -30.17 -5.26
CA ILE A 139 -2.96 -29.43 -6.04
C ILE A 139 -2.02 -28.67 -5.09
N ASP A 140 -0.76 -29.08 -5.05
CA ASP A 140 0.26 -28.39 -4.25
C ASP A 140 0.91 -27.25 -5.03
N ILE A 141 1.34 -27.50 -6.26
CA ILE A 141 2.06 -26.54 -7.11
C ILE A 141 1.27 -26.34 -8.40
N ILE A 142 1.09 -25.08 -8.80
CA ILE A 142 0.44 -24.73 -10.06
C ILE A 142 1.47 -24.35 -11.13
N PRO A 143 1.18 -24.56 -12.42
CA PRO A 143 2.08 -24.19 -13.50
C PRO A 143 2.32 -22.66 -13.51
N TYR A 144 3.50 -22.25 -13.98
CA TYR A 144 3.96 -20.86 -13.89
C TYR A 144 2.96 -19.83 -14.46
N TRP A 145 2.37 -20.10 -15.63
CA TRP A 145 1.38 -19.20 -16.23
C TRP A 145 0.13 -19.00 -15.35
N ALA A 146 -0.33 -20.07 -14.69
CA ALA A 146 -1.47 -20.02 -13.78
C ALA A 146 -1.10 -19.30 -12.48
N SER A 147 0.12 -19.50 -11.99
CA SER A 147 0.67 -18.77 -10.84
C SER A 147 0.72 -17.27 -11.09
N VAL A 148 1.23 -16.85 -12.26
CA VAL A 148 1.26 -15.44 -12.67
C VAL A 148 -0.14 -14.86 -12.75
N PHE A 149 -1.05 -15.53 -13.47
CA PHE A 149 -2.42 -15.06 -13.63
C PHE A 149 -3.16 -14.94 -12.30
N LEU A 150 -3.12 -15.98 -11.47
CA LEU A 150 -3.78 -16.02 -10.17
C LEU A 150 -3.27 -14.91 -9.26
N SER A 151 -1.95 -14.71 -9.20
CA SER A 151 -1.34 -13.68 -8.35
C SER A 151 -1.72 -12.27 -8.79
N LEU A 152 -1.65 -12.00 -10.09
CA LEU A 152 -2.03 -10.70 -10.65
C LEU A 152 -3.52 -10.42 -10.43
N PHE A 153 -4.37 -11.41 -10.67
CA PHE A 153 -5.81 -11.31 -10.45
C PHE A 153 -6.13 -11.06 -8.97
N SER A 154 -5.57 -11.88 -8.06
CA SER A 154 -5.78 -11.74 -6.61
C SER A 154 -5.35 -10.36 -6.11
N TYR A 155 -4.16 -9.88 -6.50
CA TYR A 155 -3.70 -8.56 -6.13
C TYR A 155 -4.67 -7.45 -6.61
N ILE A 156 -5.06 -7.47 -7.89
CA ILE A 156 -5.96 -6.45 -8.47
C ILE A 156 -7.32 -6.46 -7.77
N VAL A 157 -7.88 -7.65 -7.52
CA VAL A 157 -9.17 -7.81 -6.84
C VAL A 157 -9.10 -7.27 -5.42
N VAL A 158 -8.06 -7.62 -4.65
CA VAL A 158 -7.91 -7.18 -3.26
C VAL A 158 -7.79 -5.66 -3.19
N VAL A 159 -6.93 -5.04 -4.01
CA VAL A 159 -6.74 -3.59 -4.01
C VAL A 159 -8.01 -2.85 -4.39
N ASN A 160 -8.73 -3.30 -5.43
CA ASN A 160 -10.00 -2.68 -5.80
C ASN A 160 -11.10 -2.91 -4.75
N ALA A 161 -11.14 -4.09 -4.11
CA ALA A 161 -12.11 -4.40 -3.07
C ALA A 161 -11.95 -3.47 -1.85
N PHE A 162 -10.72 -3.25 -1.37
CA PHE A 162 -10.46 -2.28 -0.30
C PHE A 162 -10.89 -0.86 -0.69
N ASN A 163 -10.56 -0.42 -1.90
CA ASN A 163 -10.95 0.91 -2.37
C ASN A 163 -12.48 1.08 -2.51
N LEU A 164 -13.22 0.03 -2.86
CA LEU A 164 -14.68 0.06 -2.95
C LEU A 164 -15.36 0.08 -1.57
N ILE A 165 -14.81 -0.64 -0.58
CA ILE A 165 -15.36 -0.70 0.78
C ILE A 165 -15.09 0.60 1.56
N ASP A 166 -13.93 1.23 1.36
CA ASP A 166 -13.54 2.48 2.04
C ASP A 166 -14.39 3.70 1.61
N GLY A 167 -15.13 3.58 0.50
CA GLY A 167 -16.03 4.62 -0.01
C GLY A 167 -17.45 4.60 0.59
N VAL A 168 -17.73 3.72 1.55
CA VAL A 168 -19.06 3.56 2.21
C VAL A 168 -19.16 4.36 3.50
#